data_AF-A0A7G1KH42-F1
#
_entry.id   AF-A0A7G1KH42-F1
#
_cell.length_a   1.000
_cell.length_b   1.000
_cell.length_c   1.000
_cell.angle_alpha   90.00
_cell.angle_beta   90.00
_cell.angle_gamma   90.00
#
_symmetry.space_group_name_H-M   'P 1'
#
loop_
_entity.id
_entity.type
_entity.pdbx_description
1 polymer ?
#
loop_
_entity_poly.entity_id
_entity_poly.type
_entity_poly.pdbx_seq_one_letter_code
_entity_poly.pdbx_strand_id
1 'polypeptide(L)'
;MERPVNRRGYGIVRADLASSVDGYVREIRALAVEQEWDLRAIFVEPSDLWFPLLLSSLGLPGTGVVIVPTPGHLGGWMDVVRGMVEVWTLDPPRCWSRIETVSDERRDNQS
;
A
#
# COMPACT_ATOMS: atom_id res chain seq x y z
N MET A 1 21.22 -5.63 -20.95
CA MET A 1 19.83 -5.11 -20.90
C MET A 1 19.38 -5.20 -19.46
N GLU A 2 19.43 -4.09 -18.73
CA GLU A 2 18.81 -4.01 -17.40
C GLU A 2 17.29 -4.03 -17.60
N ARG A 3 16.59 -4.95 -16.95
CA ARG A 3 15.12 -4.89 -16.92
C ARG A 3 14.73 -3.61 -16.19
N PRO A 4 13.73 -2.85 -16.65
CA PRO A 4 13.16 -1.78 -15.83
C PRO A 4 12.78 -2.37 -14.48
N VAL A 5 13.17 -1.69 -13.40
CA VAL A 5 12.86 -2.16 -12.05
C VAL A 5 11.38 -1.87 -11.80
N ASN A 6 10.52 -2.85 -12.09
CA ASN A 6 9.10 -2.75 -11.79
C ASN A 6 8.90 -2.47 -10.30
N ARG A 7 7.98 -1.55 -9.97
CA ARG A 7 7.68 -1.22 -8.58
C ARG A 7 7.10 -2.44 -7.87
N ARG A 8 7.57 -2.72 -6.66
CA ARG A 8 7.06 -3.83 -5.84
C ARG A 8 5.67 -3.47 -5.32
N GLY A 9 4.70 -4.34 -5.57
CA GLY A 9 3.32 -4.16 -5.11
C GLY A 9 2.90 -5.21 -4.09
N TYR A 10 2.03 -4.83 -3.17
CA TYR A 10 1.35 -5.74 -2.24
C TYR A 10 -0.15 -5.42 -2.19
N GLY A 11 -1.00 -6.42 -2.21
CA GLY A 11 -2.44 -6.27 -1.99
C GLY A 11 -2.83 -6.51 -0.54
N ILE A 12 -3.80 -5.78 -0.01
CA ILE A 12 -4.43 -6.09 1.29
C ILE A 12 -5.95 -6.07 1.12
N VAL A 13 -6.60 -7.17 1.50
CA VAL A 13 -8.05 -7.33 1.52
C VAL A 13 -8.49 -7.67 2.94
N ARG A 14 -9.47 -6.94 3.46
CA ARG A 14 -10.10 -7.20 4.76
C ARG A 14 -11.35 -8.04 4.51
N ALA A 15 -11.30 -9.32 4.88
CA ALA A 15 -12.37 -10.25 4.62
C ALA A 15 -13.67 -9.90 5.35
N ASP A 16 -13.58 -9.21 6.49
CA ASP A 16 -14.73 -8.72 7.25
C ASP A 16 -15.45 -7.52 6.59
N LEU A 17 -14.79 -6.83 5.67
CA LEU A 17 -15.35 -5.73 4.90
C LEU A 17 -15.63 -6.10 3.44
N ALA A 18 -15.13 -7.24 2.98
CA ALA A 18 -15.20 -7.62 1.57
C ALA A 18 -16.59 -8.16 1.20
N SER A 19 -17.20 -7.57 0.17
CA SER A 19 -18.38 -8.18 -0.47
C SER A 19 -18.02 -9.46 -1.24
N SER A 20 -16.79 -9.52 -1.78
CA SER A 20 -16.20 -10.71 -2.40
C SER A 20 -14.68 -10.64 -2.31
N VAL A 21 -14.07 -11.53 -1.51
CA VAL A 21 -12.61 -11.63 -1.41
C VAL A 21 -11.98 -11.94 -2.77
N ASP A 22 -12.49 -12.96 -3.48
CA ASP A 22 -11.95 -13.37 -4.78
C ASP A 22 -12.10 -12.30 -5.85
N GLY A 23 -13.22 -11.55 -5.82
CA GLY A 23 -13.45 -10.40 -6.70
C GLY A 23 -12.36 -9.35 -6.53
N TYR A 24 -12.11 -8.94 -5.29
CA TYR A 24 -11.05 -7.96 -4.99
C TYR A 24 -9.64 -8.49 -5.26
N VAL A 25 -9.34 -9.74 -4.96
CA VAL A 25 -8.05 -10.36 -5.31
C VAL A 25 -7.82 -10.29 -6.81
N ARG A 26 -8.83 -10.60 -7.62
CA ARG A 26 -8.75 -10.53 -9.09
C ARG A 26 -8.53 -9.10 -9.57
N GLU A 27 -9.25 -8.12 -9.03
CA GLU A 27 -9.12 -6.71 -9.41
C GLU A 27 -7.77 -6.12 -9.01
N ILE A 28 -7.25 -6.45 -7.82
CA ILE A 28 -5.90 -6.06 -7.40
C ILE A 28 -4.85 -6.61 -8.37
N ARG A 29 -4.99 -7.88 -8.80
CA ARG A 29 -4.09 -8.48 -9.80
C ARG A 29 -4.19 -7.77 -11.14
N ALA A 30 -5.40 -7.46 -11.59
CA ALA A 30 -5.62 -6.76 -12.86
C ALA A 30 -4.96 -5.38 -12.85
N LEU A 31 -5.15 -4.59 -11.78
CA LEU A 31 -4.52 -3.28 -11.64
C LEU A 31 -2.99 -3.38 -11.61
N ALA A 32 -2.43 -4.35 -10.87
CA ALA A 32 -0.98 -4.52 -10.84
C ALA A 32 -0.40 -4.88 -12.22
N VAL A 33 -1.11 -5.67 -13.03
CA VAL A 33 -0.72 -5.98 -14.41
C VAL A 33 -0.79 -4.72 -15.29
N GLU A 34 -1.87 -3.95 -15.20
CA GLU A 34 -2.05 -2.70 -15.96
C GLU A 34 -0.96 -1.67 -15.67
N GLN A 35 -0.54 -1.58 -14.40
CA GLN A 35 0.48 -0.64 -13.95
C GLN A 35 1.92 -1.21 -14.04
N GLU A 36 2.07 -2.41 -14.61
CA GLU A 36 3.34 -3.13 -14.71
C GLU A 36 4.08 -3.29 -13.36
N TRP A 37 3.31 -3.40 -12.27
CA TRP A 37 3.87 -3.63 -10.93
C TRP A 37 4.21 -5.10 -10.70
N ASP A 38 5.30 -5.31 -9.98
CA ASP A 38 5.72 -6.63 -9.51
C ASP A 38 4.97 -6.97 -8.22
N LEU A 39 3.74 -7.47 -8.37
CA LEU A 39 2.86 -7.84 -7.26
C LEU A 39 3.39 -9.07 -6.54
N ARG A 40 3.96 -8.86 -5.36
CA ARG A 40 4.66 -9.90 -4.58
C ARG A 40 3.72 -10.80 -3.78
N ALA A 41 2.67 -10.23 -3.21
CA ALA A 41 1.66 -10.97 -2.45
C ALA A 41 0.36 -10.18 -2.36
N ILE A 42 -0.73 -10.90 -2.08
CA ILE A 42 -2.00 -10.32 -1.62
C ILE A 42 -2.33 -10.96 -0.29
N PHE A 43 -2.52 -10.15 0.74
CA PHE A 43 -2.89 -10.58 2.08
C PHE A 43 -4.40 -10.45 2.24
N VAL A 44 -5.04 -11.55 2.63
CA VAL A 44 -6.46 -11.57 2.98
C VAL A 44 -6.53 -11.70 4.49
N GLU A 45 -6.81 -10.58 5.15
CA GLU A 45 -6.83 -10.48 6.59
C GLU A 45 -8.27 -10.52 7.12
N PRO A 46 -8.56 -11.26 8.20
CA PRO A 46 -9.91 -11.32 8.76
C PRO A 46 -10.33 -9.99 9.43
N SER A 47 -9.36 -9.15 9.80
CA SER A 47 -9.55 -7.79 10.36
C SER A 47 -8.22 -7.03 10.32
N ASP A 48 -8.19 -5.80 10.83
CA ASP A 48 -6.96 -4.99 10.95
C ASP A 48 -6.08 -5.36 12.16
N LEU A 49 -6.46 -6.32 12.99
CA LEU A 49 -5.73 -6.72 14.20
C LEU A 49 -4.28 -7.14 13.93
N TRP A 50 -4.00 -7.71 12.74
CA TRP A 50 -2.68 -8.22 12.36
C TRP A 50 -1.83 -7.24 11.56
N PHE A 51 -2.36 -6.05 11.25
CA PHE A 51 -1.65 -5.05 10.47
C PHE A 51 -0.30 -4.62 11.06
N PRO A 52 -0.12 -4.45 12.40
CA PRO A 52 1.20 -4.11 12.93
C PRO A 52 2.28 -5.13 12.53
N LEU A 53 1.95 -6.42 12.61
CA LEU A 53 2.88 -7.50 12.28
C LEU A 53 3.07 -7.62 10.76
N LEU A 54 1.97 -7.57 10.00
CA LEU A 54 2.00 -7.61 8.55
C LEU A 54 2.91 -6.50 8.00
N LEU A 55 2.64 -5.25 8.33
CA LEU A 55 3.39 -4.09 7.82
C LEU A 55 4.88 -4.16 8.19
N SER A 56 5.20 -4.63 9.39
CA SER A 56 6.59 -4.85 9.83
C SER A 56 7.31 -5.90 8.96
N SER A 57 6.59 -6.93 8.50
CA SER A 57 7.14 -8.01 7.68
C SER A 57 7.36 -7.63 6.21
N LEU A 58 6.60 -6.66 5.69
CA LEU A 58 6.65 -6.29 4.27
C LEU A 58 7.97 -5.61 3.88
N GLY A 59 8.71 -5.07 4.86
CA GLY A 59 10.00 -4.44 4.65
C GLY A 59 9.98 -3.41 3.53
N LEU A 60 8.88 -2.66 3.38
CA LEU A 60 8.59 -1.80 2.24
C LEU A 60 9.64 -0.67 2.16
N PRO A 61 10.62 -0.73 1.24
CA PRO A 61 11.41 0.45 0.95
C PRO A 61 10.53 1.42 0.17
N GLY A 62 10.71 2.73 0.35
CA GLY A 62 9.82 3.80 -0.12
C GLY A 62 9.50 3.88 -1.63
N THR A 63 9.91 2.90 -2.43
CA THR A 63 9.61 2.72 -3.85
C THR A 63 8.45 1.75 -4.14
N GLY A 64 7.91 1.09 -3.12
CA GLY A 64 6.79 0.15 -3.24
C GLY A 64 5.41 0.80 -3.40
N VAL A 65 4.39 -0.05 -3.59
CA VAL A 65 2.95 0.31 -3.56
C VAL A 65 2.17 -0.71 -2.74
N VAL A 66 1.13 -0.23 -2.04
CA VAL A 66 0.09 -1.07 -1.44
C VAL A 66 -1.23 -0.81 -2.16
N ILE A 67 -1.93 -1.88 -2.51
CA ILE A 67 -3.22 -1.81 -3.21
C ILE A 67 -4.29 -2.36 -2.28
N VAL A 68 -5.38 -1.62 -2.10
CA VAL A 68 -6.53 -2.05 -1.30
C VAL A 68 -7.82 -1.79 -2.06
N PRO A 69 -8.91 -2.54 -1.78
CA PRO A 69 -10.18 -2.31 -2.44
C PRO A 69 -10.73 -0.90 -2.19
N THR A 70 -10.84 -0.49 -0.93
CA THR A 70 -11.36 0.83 -0.55
C THR A 70 -10.51 1.40 0.60
N PRO A 71 -10.54 2.72 0.87
CA PRO A 71 -9.87 3.30 2.04
C PRO A 71 -10.23 2.59 3.36
N GLY A 72 -11.46 2.11 3.49
CA GLY A 72 -11.94 1.39 4.68
C GLY A 72 -11.18 0.09 4.96
N HIS A 73 -10.55 -0.52 3.96
CA HIS A 73 -9.73 -1.71 4.14
C HIS A 73 -8.44 -1.45 4.93
N LEU A 74 -7.97 -0.19 4.96
CA LEU A 74 -6.90 0.23 5.87
C LEU A 74 -7.45 0.86 7.15
N GLY A 75 -8.64 1.45 7.13
CA GLY A 75 -9.24 2.09 8.30
C GLY A 75 -8.30 3.13 8.92
N GLY A 76 -8.07 3.04 10.22
CA GLY A 76 -7.14 3.94 10.95
C GLY A 76 -5.66 3.79 10.55
N TRP A 77 -5.30 2.81 9.72
CA TRP A 77 -3.93 2.54 9.30
C TRP A 77 -3.49 3.29 8.04
N MET A 78 -4.40 4.00 7.37
CA MET A 78 -4.12 4.68 6.10
C MET A 78 -2.84 5.53 6.18
N ASP A 79 -2.71 6.40 7.17
CA ASP A 79 -1.55 7.29 7.28
C ASP A 79 -0.26 6.57 7.69
N VAL A 80 -0.37 5.50 8.48
CA VAL A 80 0.78 4.65 8.84
C VAL A 80 1.36 3.98 7.60
N VAL A 81 0.51 3.39 6.76
CA VAL A 81 0.93 2.77 5.49
C VAL A 81 1.49 3.83 4.54
N ARG A 82 0.85 5.00 4.47
CA ARG A 82 1.33 6.13 3.66
C ARG A 82 2.65 6.73 4.13
N GLY A 83 3.07 6.54 5.37
CA GLY A 83 4.44 6.88 5.80
C GLY A 83 5.50 6.00 5.14
N MET A 84 5.12 4.80 4.73
CA MET A 84 6.03 3.79 4.16
C MET A 84 6.01 3.81 2.62
N VAL A 85 4.83 3.86 2.01
CA VAL A 85 4.63 3.69 0.56
C VAL A 85 3.43 4.47 0.03
N GLU A 86 3.25 4.52 -1.29
CA GLU A 86 2.00 4.95 -1.89
C GLU A 86 0.90 3.88 -1.69
N VAL A 87 -0.34 4.33 -1.50
CA VAL A 87 -1.51 3.45 -1.41
C VAL A 87 -2.41 3.69 -2.62
N TRP A 88 -2.86 2.62 -3.26
CA TRP A 88 -3.83 2.65 -4.34
C TRP A 88 -5.15 2.02 -3.91
N THR A 89 -6.25 2.71 -4.16
CA THR A 89 -7.61 2.19 -3.92
C THR A 89 -8.28 1.81 -5.24
N LEU A 90 -9.02 0.70 -5.26
CA LEU A 90 -9.84 0.30 -6.41
C LEU A 90 -11.14 1.12 -6.49
N ASP A 91 -11.75 1.42 -5.35
CA ASP A 91 -12.97 2.21 -5.25
C ASP A 91 -12.94 3.21 -4.06
N PRO A 92 -13.01 4.52 -4.33
CA PRO A 92 -12.83 5.13 -5.65
C PRO A 92 -11.40 4.88 -6.17
N PRO A 93 -11.19 4.77 -7.51
CA PRO A 93 -9.86 4.66 -8.10
C PRO A 93 -9.00 5.87 -7.74
N ARG A 94 -7.99 5.67 -6.88
CA ARG A 94 -7.15 6.79 -6.40
C ARG A 94 -5.78 6.32 -5.94
N CYS A 95 -4.76 7.10 -6.29
CA CYS A 95 -3.44 7.03 -5.65
C CYS A 95 -3.37 8.01 -4.48
N TRP A 96 -3.01 7.50 -3.32
CA TRP A 96 -2.73 8.25 -2.11
C TRP A 96 -1.22 8.31 -1.93
N SER A 97 -0.65 9.48 -2.25
CA SER A 97 0.79 9.71 -2.20
C SER A 97 1.35 9.41 -0.81
N ARG A 98 2.59 8.91 -0.80
CA ARG A 98 3.39 8.72 0.41
C ARG A 98 3.50 10.06 1.16
N ILE A 99 3.38 10.02 2.47
CA ILE A 99 3.66 11.16 3.34
C ILE A 99 5.17 11.28 3.39
N GLU A 100 5.73 12.25 2.67
CA GLU A 100 7.11 12.65 2.87
C GLU A 100 7.19 13.31 4.24
N THR A 101 7.87 12.66 5.19
CA THR A 101 8.32 13.33 6.39
C THR A 101 9.37 14.33 5.92
N VAL A 102 9.00 15.60 5.82
CA VAL A 102 9.98 16.67 5.68
C VAL A 102 10.83 16.60 6.94
N SER A 103 12.05 16.07 6.83
CA SER A 103 13.06 16.25 7.86
C SER A 103 13.31 17.75 7.96
N ASP A 104 12.68 18.40 8.93
CA ASP A 104 13.02 19.76 9.35
C ASP A 104 14.44 19.75 9.94
N GLU A 105 15.44 19.72 9.06
CA GLU A 105 16.86 19.92 9.38
C GLU A 105 17.38 21.18 8.71
N ARG A 106 16.69 22.32 8.75
CA ARG A 106 17.32 23.63 8.50
C ARG A 106 16.59 24.78 9.20
N ARG A 107 17.08 25.13 10.40
CA ARG A 107 17.50 26.47 10.86
C ARG A 107 17.28 26.60 12.36
N ASP A 108 18.24 26.12 13.14
CA ASP A 108 18.64 26.89 14.31
C ASP A 108 19.93 27.62 13.97
N ASN A 109 19.74 28.92 13.93
CA ASN A 109 20.53 29.97 13.34
C ASN A 109 21.77 30.24 14.21
N GLN A 110 22.97 30.09 13.63
CA GLN A 110 24.11 30.91 14.05
C GLN A 110 23.75 32.37 13.76
N SER A 111 23.56 33.18 14.80
CA SER A 111 23.81 34.62 14.81
C SER A 111 23.94 35.09 16.25
#